data_AF-V2X1S6-F1
#
_entry.id   AF-V2X1S6-F1
#
_cell.length_a   1.000
_cell.length_b   1.000
_cell.length_c   1.000
_cell.angle_alpha   90.00
_cell.angle_beta   90.00
_cell.angle_gamma   90.00
#
_symmetry.space_group_name_H-M   'P 1'
#
loop_
_entity.id
_entity.type
_entity.pdbx_description
1 polymer ?
#
loop_
_entity_poly.entity_id
_entity_poly.type
_entity_poly.pdbx_seq_one_letter_code
_entity_poly.pdbx_strand_id
1 'polypeptide(L)'
;MNQRKNATKPKVEEQSDVLHQYQDTDGHFSLVRNFRLADLVTIMNGVCGSFSIFSSAHYLLNNDPDYLWSALAFPLAGLMFDFMDGKVARWRKSSSLLGQELDSLADLISFGVAPSLLAFTVGLRTYLDTVVLTAFTCCGLARLARFNATVALIPKDNGGKAKYFEGLPIPSSLVLVGVLAFWTKMGWIEGQQGIPLGTITLWGEKGARGEIHLVSVIFGCWAAAMVSKTLRIRKL
;
A
#
# COMPACT_ATOMS: atom_id res chain seq x y z
N MET A 1 35.99 -29.08 -28.51
CA MET A 1 35.60 -29.36 -27.11
C MET A 1 36.43 -28.46 -26.20
N ASN A 2 35.90 -27.30 -25.80
CA ASN A 2 36.56 -26.45 -24.82
C ASN A 2 35.50 -25.79 -23.93
N GLN A 3 34.99 -26.57 -22.98
CA GLN A 3 34.28 -26.04 -21.82
C GLN A 3 35.34 -25.53 -20.83
N ARG A 4 35.42 -24.22 -20.61
CA ARG A 4 36.07 -23.67 -19.42
C ARG A 4 35.25 -22.52 -18.85
N LYS A 5 34.53 -22.89 -17.77
CA LYS A 5 34.28 -22.13 -16.54
C LYS A 5 33.47 -20.83 -16.65
N ASN A 6 32.15 -20.97 -16.48
CA ASN A 6 31.33 -19.94 -15.83
C ASN A 6 31.86 -19.78 -14.39
N ALA A 7 32.71 -18.78 -14.18
CA ALA A 7 33.12 -18.36 -12.84
C ALA A 7 31.97 -17.57 -12.22
N THR A 8 31.39 -18.10 -11.15
CA THR A 8 30.45 -17.40 -10.28
C THR A 8 31.17 -16.14 -9.75
N LYS A 9 30.72 -14.95 -10.17
CA LYS A 9 31.25 -13.69 -9.63
C LYS A 9 31.11 -13.70 -8.10
N PRO A 10 32.13 -13.24 -7.35
CA PRO A 10 32.03 -13.16 -5.89
C PRO A 10 30.89 -12.20 -5.52
N LYS A 11 30.03 -12.63 -4.60
CA LYS A 11 28.81 -11.92 -4.14
C LYS A 11 29.07 -10.47 -3.68
N VAL A 12 30.31 -10.15 -3.32
CA VAL A 12 30.77 -8.82 -2.90
C VAL A 12 30.94 -7.87 -4.09
N GLU A 13 31.45 -8.34 -5.24
CA GLU A 13 31.59 -7.52 -6.46
C GLU A 13 30.23 -7.18 -7.08
N GLU A 14 29.30 -8.14 -7.03
CA GLU A 14 27.93 -7.91 -7.51
C GLU A 14 27.23 -6.85 -6.65
N GLN A 15 27.47 -6.84 -5.33
CA GLN A 15 26.92 -5.89 -4.37
C GLN A 15 27.58 -4.49 -4.45
N SER A 16 28.88 -4.41 -4.76
CA SER A 16 29.55 -3.15 -5.06
C SER A 16 29.09 -2.53 -6.39
N ASP A 17 28.81 -3.36 -7.40
CA ASP A 17 28.25 -2.88 -8.69
C ASP A 17 26.84 -2.28 -8.50
N VAL A 18 25.99 -2.82 -7.61
CA VAL A 18 24.67 -2.22 -7.29
C VAL A 18 24.80 -0.89 -6.53
N LEU A 19 25.80 -0.77 -5.66
CA LEU A 19 26.13 0.48 -4.94
C LEU A 19 26.69 1.55 -5.89
N HIS A 20 27.51 1.17 -6.87
CA HIS A 20 28.00 2.09 -7.90
C HIS A 20 26.88 2.55 -8.86
N GLN A 21 25.81 1.77 -9.02
CA GLN A 21 24.62 2.20 -9.77
C GLN A 21 23.87 3.36 -9.07
N TYR A 22 24.04 3.53 -7.76
CA TYR A 22 23.56 4.70 -7.01
C TYR A 22 24.51 5.91 -7.10
N GLN A 23 25.76 5.71 -7.52
CA GLN A 23 26.84 6.66 -7.25
C GLN A 23 27.22 7.59 -8.41
N ASP A 24 26.55 7.58 -9.56
CA ASP A 24 26.86 8.53 -10.63
C ASP A 24 25.65 9.30 -11.15
N THR A 25 25.53 10.54 -10.66
CA THR A 25 25.73 11.73 -11.51
C THR A 25 25.85 12.96 -10.62
N ASP A 26 27.07 13.51 -10.53
CA ASP A 26 27.37 14.80 -9.90
C ASP A 26 26.75 15.96 -10.70
N GLY A 27 25.44 16.15 -10.59
CA GLY A 27 24.73 17.28 -11.16
C GLY A 27 23.37 17.52 -10.50
N HIS A 28 22.99 18.78 -10.32
CA HIS A 28 21.65 19.15 -9.86
C HIS A 28 20.58 18.43 -10.71
N PHE A 29 19.58 17.81 -10.06
CA PHE A 29 18.51 17.00 -10.67
C PHE A 29 18.88 15.62 -11.25
N SER A 30 20.03 15.05 -10.87
CA SER A 30 20.44 13.67 -11.20
C SER A 30 19.34 12.62 -10.93
N LEU A 31 18.65 12.72 -9.79
CA LEU A 31 17.55 11.83 -9.42
C LEU A 31 16.38 11.89 -10.42
N VAL A 32 16.03 13.09 -10.89
CA VAL A 32 14.92 13.32 -11.82
C VAL A 32 15.28 12.88 -13.24
N ARG A 33 16.55 13.00 -13.62
CA ARG A 33 17.07 12.65 -14.95
C ARG A 33 17.19 11.14 -15.15
N ASN A 34 17.33 10.37 -14.06
CA ASN A 34 17.31 8.91 -14.08
C ASN A 34 15.91 8.31 -14.02
N PHE A 35 14.84 9.12 -13.90
CA PHE A 35 13.48 8.61 -13.93
C PHE A 35 13.13 8.05 -15.30
N ARG A 36 12.72 6.79 -15.29
CA ARG A 36 12.11 6.10 -16.42
C ARG A 36 10.62 6.41 -16.42
N LEU A 37 9.97 6.17 -17.56
CA LEU A 37 8.51 6.33 -17.66
C LEU A 37 7.75 5.51 -16.61
N ALA A 38 8.31 4.37 -16.17
CA ALA A 38 7.79 3.57 -15.08
C ALA A 38 7.74 4.37 -13.76
N ASP A 39 8.89 4.92 -13.35
CA ASP A 39 9.02 5.70 -12.11
C ASP A 39 8.09 6.93 -12.08
N LEU A 40 7.82 7.56 -13.23
CA LEU A 40 6.85 8.65 -13.32
C LEU A 40 5.42 8.17 -13.05
N VAL A 41 5.03 6.99 -13.56
CA VAL A 41 3.70 6.42 -13.31
C VAL A 41 3.58 5.99 -11.84
N THR A 42 4.64 5.45 -11.25
CA THR A 42 4.71 5.17 -9.81
C THR A 42 4.48 6.43 -8.96
N ILE A 43 5.14 7.54 -9.33
CA ILE A 43 4.94 8.82 -8.63
C ILE A 43 3.49 9.29 -8.78
N MET A 44 2.84 9.07 -9.93
CA MET A 44 1.41 9.38 -10.08
C MET A 44 0.53 8.56 -9.14
N ASN A 45 0.84 7.28 -8.91
CA ASN A 45 0.15 6.49 -7.88
C ASN A 45 0.29 7.16 -6.50
N GLY A 46 1.52 7.47 -6.07
CA GLY A 46 1.75 8.14 -4.78
C GLY A 46 1.10 9.52 -4.66
N VAL A 47 1.01 10.27 -5.78
CA VAL A 47 0.29 11.54 -5.87
C VAL A 47 -1.20 11.33 -5.65
N CYS A 48 -1.81 10.32 -6.27
CA CYS A 48 -3.21 9.97 -6.01
C CYS A 48 -3.45 9.63 -4.53
N GLY A 49 -2.62 8.79 -3.93
CA GLY A 49 -2.72 8.48 -2.49
C GLY A 49 -2.61 9.72 -1.60
N SER A 50 -1.70 10.64 -1.94
CA SER A 50 -1.52 11.90 -1.21
C SER A 50 -2.72 12.84 -1.37
N PHE A 51 -3.29 12.95 -2.58
CA PHE A 51 -4.53 13.72 -2.79
C PHE A 51 -5.70 13.13 -2.03
N SER A 52 -5.81 11.80 -1.93
CA SER A 52 -6.82 11.15 -1.09
C SER A 52 -6.70 11.59 0.38
N ILE A 53 -5.47 11.69 0.89
CA ILE A 53 -5.20 12.14 2.26
C ILE A 53 -5.58 13.61 2.45
N PHE A 54 -5.18 14.49 1.52
CA PHE A 54 -5.54 15.90 1.62
C PHE A 54 -7.05 16.13 1.48
N SER A 55 -7.72 15.46 0.55
CA SER A 55 -9.18 15.51 0.42
C SER A 55 -9.87 15.00 1.69
N SER A 56 -9.35 13.93 2.31
CA SER A 56 -9.83 13.44 3.61
C SER A 56 -9.72 14.52 4.70
N ALA A 57 -8.57 15.21 4.77
CA ALA A 57 -8.38 16.31 5.72
C ALA A 57 -9.30 17.51 5.44
N HIS A 58 -9.48 17.89 4.16
CA HIS A 58 -10.42 18.95 3.78
C HIS A 58 -11.86 18.61 4.13
N TYR A 59 -12.27 17.35 3.99
CA TYR A 59 -13.58 16.90 4.46
C TYR A 59 -13.73 17.06 5.97
N LEU A 60 -12.72 16.69 6.77
CA LEU A 60 -12.76 16.88 8.22
C LEU A 60 -12.89 18.35 8.64
N LEU A 61 -12.31 19.29 7.87
CA LEU A 61 -12.33 20.72 8.17
C LEU A 61 -13.63 21.40 7.70
N ASN A 62 -14.11 21.07 6.50
CA ASN A 62 -15.20 21.79 5.84
C ASN A 62 -16.53 21.02 5.87
N ASN A 63 -16.49 19.72 6.18
CA ASN A 63 -17.62 18.79 6.13
C ASN A 63 -18.34 18.76 4.76
N ASP A 64 -17.59 19.08 3.70
CA ASP A 64 -18.10 19.17 2.33
C ASP A 64 -17.97 17.79 1.64
N PRO A 65 -19.10 17.16 1.24
CA PRO A 65 -19.13 15.81 0.70
C PRO A 65 -18.31 15.64 -0.60
N ASP A 66 -18.06 16.71 -1.36
CA ASP A 66 -17.26 16.62 -2.59
C ASP A 66 -15.82 16.20 -2.31
N TYR A 67 -15.26 16.65 -1.18
CA TYR A 67 -13.94 16.21 -0.74
C TYR A 67 -13.95 14.75 -0.29
N LEU A 68 -15.02 14.26 0.33
CA LEU A 68 -15.12 12.85 0.74
C LEU A 68 -15.19 11.93 -0.50
N TRP A 69 -15.98 12.30 -1.50
CA TRP A 69 -16.05 11.56 -2.78
C TRP A 69 -14.71 11.57 -3.52
N SER A 70 -14.04 12.72 -3.55
CA SER A 70 -12.69 12.83 -4.12
C SER A 70 -11.70 11.92 -3.39
N ALA A 71 -11.74 11.94 -2.06
CA ALA A 71 -10.88 11.10 -1.24
C ALA A 71 -11.07 9.60 -1.50
N LEU A 72 -12.30 9.15 -1.75
CA LEU A 72 -12.64 7.76 -2.10
C LEU A 72 -12.24 7.38 -3.53
N ALA A 73 -12.28 8.35 -4.47
CA ALA A 73 -11.97 8.12 -5.88
C ALA A 73 -10.45 8.02 -6.16
N PHE A 74 -9.64 8.82 -5.47
CA PHE A 74 -8.20 8.89 -5.74
C PHE A 74 -7.44 7.55 -5.52
N PRO A 75 -7.70 6.75 -4.47
CA PRO A 75 -7.06 5.44 -4.32
C PRO A 75 -7.39 4.47 -5.47
N LEU A 76 -8.60 4.56 -6.04
CA LEU A 76 -8.99 3.78 -7.22
C LEU A 76 -8.21 4.22 -8.47
N ALA A 77 -8.00 5.54 -8.63
CA ALA A 77 -7.15 6.07 -9.69
C ALA A 77 -5.68 5.61 -9.51
N GLY A 78 -5.18 5.62 -8.27
CA GLY A 78 -3.84 5.10 -7.91
C GLY A 78 -3.63 3.66 -8.36
N LEU A 79 -4.63 2.79 -8.18
CA LEU A 79 -4.61 1.41 -8.68
C LEU A 79 -4.52 1.31 -10.20
N MET A 80 -5.18 2.20 -10.93
CA MET A 80 -5.05 2.23 -12.39
C MET A 80 -3.61 2.56 -12.79
N PHE A 81 -2.96 3.51 -12.10
CA PHE A 81 -1.57 3.86 -12.34
C PHE A 81 -0.60 2.73 -11.95
N ASP A 82 -0.81 2.07 -10.81
CA ASP A 82 -0.03 0.89 -10.38
C ASP A 82 -0.07 -0.24 -11.45
N PHE A 83 -1.27 -0.58 -11.94
CA PHE A 83 -1.40 -1.57 -13.00
C PHE A 83 -0.73 -1.16 -14.31
N MET A 84 -0.69 0.15 -14.62
CA MET A 84 0.00 0.67 -15.79
C MET A 84 1.51 0.60 -15.63
N ASP A 85 2.06 0.95 -14.47
CA ASP A 85 3.50 0.86 -14.20
C ASP A 85 3.98 -0.59 -14.33
N GLY A 86 3.29 -1.53 -13.69
CA GLY A 86 3.59 -2.95 -13.79
C GLY A 86 3.52 -3.53 -15.23
N LYS A 87 2.74 -2.92 -16.13
CA LYS A 87 2.73 -3.28 -17.57
C LYS A 87 3.90 -2.64 -18.32
N VAL A 88 4.18 -1.36 -18.06
CA VAL A 88 5.28 -0.61 -18.71
C VAL A 88 6.64 -1.20 -18.33
N ALA A 89 6.85 -1.54 -17.06
CA ALA A 89 8.07 -2.18 -16.58
C ALA A 89 8.32 -3.55 -17.24
N ARG A 90 7.27 -4.37 -17.40
CA ARG A 90 7.34 -5.66 -18.10
C ARG A 90 7.64 -5.49 -19.59
N TRP A 91 7.01 -4.52 -20.25
CA TRP A 91 7.23 -4.27 -21.67
C TRP A 91 8.67 -3.81 -21.97
N ARG A 92 9.24 -3.01 -21.06
CA ARG A 92 10.62 -2.48 -21.19
C ARG A 92 11.71 -3.50 -20.79
N LYS A 93 11.35 -4.69 -20.29
CA LYS A 93 12.28 -5.75 -19.82
C LYS A 93 13.38 -5.25 -18.86
N SER A 94 13.15 -4.13 -18.19
CA SER A 94 14.17 -3.46 -17.38
C SER A 94 13.51 -2.79 -16.19
N SER A 95 13.49 -3.51 -15.06
CA SER A 95 13.09 -2.99 -13.75
C SER A 95 14.33 -2.43 -13.04
N SER A 96 14.26 -1.19 -12.58
CA SER A 96 15.29 -0.59 -11.72
C SER A 96 15.03 -0.98 -10.26
N LEU A 97 16.09 -1.19 -9.47
CA LEU A 97 15.97 -1.45 -8.03
C LEU A 97 15.33 -0.24 -7.31
N LEU A 98 15.71 0.97 -7.71
CA LEU A 98 15.14 2.22 -7.19
C LEU A 98 13.64 2.35 -7.52
N GLY A 99 13.23 1.98 -8.73
CA GLY A 99 11.82 1.99 -9.14
C GLY A 99 10.97 1.02 -8.34
N GLN A 100 11.52 -0.15 -7.99
CA GLN A 100 10.84 -1.13 -7.14
C GLN A 100 10.59 -0.63 -5.72
N GLU A 101 11.56 0.07 -5.12
CA GLU A 101 11.38 0.68 -3.80
C GLU A 101 10.39 1.85 -3.85
N LEU A 102 10.45 2.68 -4.90
CA LEU A 102 9.46 3.75 -5.13
C LEU A 102 8.04 3.19 -5.27
N ASP A 103 7.87 2.08 -5.98
CA ASP A 103 6.59 1.40 -6.19
C ASP A 103 5.96 0.99 -4.86
N SER A 104 6.77 0.34 -4.01
CA SER A 104 6.32 -0.04 -2.67
C SER A 104 5.98 1.15 -1.78
N LEU A 105 6.74 2.24 -1.86
CA LEU A 105 6.44 3.46 -1.08
C LEU A 105 5.15 4.13 -1.57
N ALA A 106 4.93 4.20 -2.88
CA ALA A 106 3.70 4.73 -3.47
C ALA A 106 2.49 3.88 -3.09
N ASP A 107 2.62 2.55 -3.16
CA ASP A 107 1.59 1.58 -2.75
C ASP A 107 1.22 1.71 -1.28
N LEU A 108 2.20 1.92 -0.41
CA LEU A 108 1.93 2.14 1.02
C LEU A 108 1.05 3.38 1.23
N ILE A 109 1.32 4.47 0.52
CA ILE A 109 0.56 5.71 0.65
C ILE A 109 -0.88 5.51 0.12
N SER A 110 -1.00 4.96 -1.09
CA SER A 110 -2.29 4.82 -1.78
C SER A 110 -3.20 3.73 -1.21
N PHE A 111 -2.64 2.65 -0.69
CA PHE A 111 -3.40 1.46 -0.28
C PHE A 111 -3.24 1.09 1.19
N GLY A 112 -2.26 1.66 1.89
CA GLY A 112 -2.13 1.51 3.34
C GLY A 112 -2.68 2.73 4.07
N VAL A 113 -2.03 3.87 3.86
CA VAL A 113 -2.30 5.11 4.58
C VAL A 113 -3.66 5.70 4.18
N ALA A 114 -3.93 5.88 2.88
CA ALA A 114 -5.17 6.49 2.42
C ALA A 114 -6.44 5.75 2.90
N PRO A 115 -6.55 4.41 2.79
CA PRO A 115 -7.71 3.68 3.33
C PRO A 115 -7.85 3.78 4.85
N SER A 116 -6.74 3.79 5.59
CA SER A 116 -6.76 3.95 7.05
C SER A 116 -7.31 5.33 7.46
N LEU A 117 -6.91 6.37 6.74
CA LEU A 117 -7.38 7.73 7.00
C LEU A 117 -8.84 7.90 6.55
N LEU A 118 -9.24 7.32 5.43
CA LEU A 118 -10.64 7.32 4.96
C LEU A 118 -11.58 6.70 5.99
N ALA A 119 -11.18 5.61 6.62
CA ALA A 119 -11.96 5.00 7.69
C ALA A 119 -12.12 5.97 8.88
N PHE A 120 -11.04 6.65 9.28
CA PHE A 120 -11.08 7.66 10.33
C PHE A 120 -11.97 8.85 9.94
N THR A 121 -11.95 9.29 8.68
CA THR A 121 -12.75 10.45 8.23
C THR A 121 -14.23 10.15 8.18
N VAL A 122 -14.61 8.95 7.74
CA VAL A 122 -15.99 8.45 7.75
C VAL A 122 -16.55 8.32 9.17
N GLY A 123 -15.69 8.12 10.17
CA GLY A 123 -16.07 8.25 11.59
C GLY A 123 -15.48 7.22 12.55
N LEU A 124 -14.55 6.37 12.11
CA LEU A 124 -13.84 5.44 13.00
C LEU A 124 -12.82 6.20 13.86
N ARG A 125 -13.31 7.01 14.81
CA ARG A 125 -12.53 8.00 15.57
C ARG A 125 -12.33 7.65 17.03
N THR A 126 -12.75 6.47 17.50
CA THR A 126 -12.45 6.08 18.88
C THR A 126 -10.95 5.85 19.05
N TYR A 127 -10.49 5.86 20.31
CA TYR A 127 -9.09 5.59 20.62
C TYR A 127 -8.65 4.21 20.08
N LEU A 128 -9.48 3.17 20.27
CA LEU A 128 -9.17 1.82 19.80
C LEU A 128 -9.27 1.70 18.28
N ASP A 129 -10.19 2.43 17.64
CA ASP A 129 -10.22 2.49 16.17
C ASP A 129 -8.89 3.01 15.63
N THR A 130 -8.38 4.10 16.20
CA THR A 130 -7.11 4.71 15.80
C THR A 130 -5.94 3.72 15.95
N VAL A 131 -5.91 2.94 17.04
CA VAL A 131 -4.93 1.87 17.25
C VAL A 131 -5.03 0.80 16.16
N VAL A 132 -6.25 0.37 15.83
CA VAL A 132 -6.46 -0.67 14.81
C VAL A 132 -6.12 -0.17 13.41
N LEU A 133 -6.49 1.05 13.05
CA LEU A 133 -6.14 1.69 11.78
C LEU A 133 -4.63 1.90 11.65
N THR A 134 -3.96 2.26 12.74
CA THR A 134 -2.48 2.34 12.78
C THR A 134 -1.86 0.96 12.56
N ALA A 135 -2.37 -0.07 13.25
CA ALA A 135 -1.91 -1.43 13.07
C ALA A 135 -2.11 -1.92 11.62
N PHE A 136 -3.21 -1.56 10.97
CA PHE A 136 -3.46 -1.84 9.56
C PHE A 136 -2.37 -1.26 8.64
N THR A 137 -2.03 0.02 8.82
CA THR A 137 -0.97 0.68 8.05
C THR A 137 0.40 0.05 8.32
N CYS A 138 0.74 -0.25 9.57
CA CYS A 138 1.99 -0.92 9.92
C CYS A 138 2.08 -2.35 9.36
N CYS A 139 0.97 -3.08 9.31
CA CYS A 139 0.89 -4.40 8.70
C CYS A 139 1.12 -4.34 7.18
N GLY A 140 0.53 -3.35 6.50
CA GLY A 140 0.80 -3.06 5.09
C GLY A 140 2.28 -2.76 4.83
N LEU A 141 2.88 -1.88 5.64
CA LEU A 141 4.31 -1.57 5.58
C LEU A 141 5.19 -2.83 5.74
N ALA A 142 4.93 -3.64 6.77
CA ALA A 142 5.69 -4.86 7.03
C ALA A 142 5.58 -5.87 5.87
N ARG A 143 4.40 -5.94 5.23
CA ARG A 143 4.16 -6.79 4.07
C ARG A 143 4.97 -6.34 2.85
N LEU A 144 5.02 -5.03 2.55
CA LEU A 144 5.83 -4.48 1.45
C LEU A 144 7.31 -4.71 1.68
N ALA A 145 7.79 -4.43 2.89
CA ALA A 145 9.18 -4.67 3.26
C ALA A 145 9.57 -6.15 3.08
N ARG A 146 8.70 -7.08 3.49
CA ARG A 146 8.89 -8.52 3.26
C ARG A 146 8.92 -8.86 1.77
N PHE A 147 8.02 -8.27 0.98
CA PHE A 147 7.95 -8.49 -0.46
C PHE A 147 9.24 -8.04 -1.16
N ASN A 148 9.72 -6.81 -0.89
CA ASN A 148 10.96 -6.28 -1.46
C ASN A 148 12.19 -7.11 -1.06
N ALA A 149 12.30 -7.48 0.22
CA ALA A 149 13.38 -8.35 0.70
C ALA A 149 13.34 -9.74 0.04
N THR A 150 12.16 -10.30 -0.18
CA THR A 150 12.01 -11.62 -0.82
C THR A 150 12.41 -11.58 -2.29
N VAL A 151 12.02 -10.52 -3.02
CA VAL A 151 12.42 -10.33 -4.43
C VAL A 151 13.93 -10.16 -4.56
N ALA A 152 14.59 -9.49 -3.62
CA ALA A 152 16.04 -9.32 -3.63
C ALA A 152 16.82 -10.62 -3.35
N LEU A 153 16.24 -11.56 -2.58
CA LEU A 153 16.92 -12.77 -2.12
C LEU A 153 16.68 -14.02 -2.99
N ILE A 154 15.65 -14.06 -3.84
CA ILE A 154 15.35 -15.22 -4.69
C ILE A 154 16.28 -15.21 -5.92
N PRO A 155 17.20 -16.18 -6.09
CA PRO A 155 17.97 -16.31 -7.32
C PRO A 155 17.01 -16.57 -8.49
N LYS A 156 17.21 -15.88 -9.62
CA LYS A 156 16.46 -16.09 -10.88
C LYS A 156 16.84 -17.41 -11.55
N ASP A 157 16.96 -18.50 -10.79
CA ASP A 157 17.41 -19.78 -11.30
C ASP A 157 16.22 -20.64 -11.76
N ASN A 158 16.46 -21.34 -12.86
CA ASN A 158 15.47 -21.98 -13.71
C ASN A 158 14.59 -22.99 -12.96
N GLY A 159 13.28 -22.71 -12.83
CA GLY A 159 12.25 -23.74 -12.66
C GLY A 159 11.36 -23.71 -11.41
N GLY A 160 11.59 -22.81 -10.45
CA GLY A 160 10.83 -22.79 -9.19
C GLY A 160 9.70 -21.76 -9.16
N LYS A 161 8.58 -21.97 -9.88
CA LYS A 161 7.38 -21.12 -9.71
C LYS A 161 6.95 -21.16 -8.23
N ALA A 162 7.09 -20.05 -7.50
CA ALA A 162 6.47 -19.89 -6.19
C ALA A 162 4.94 -20.06 -6.36
N LYS A 163 4.43 -21.25 -6.06
CA LYS A 163 3.05 -21.69 -6.33
C LYS A 163 1.99 -20.97 -5.49
N TYR A 164 2.40 -20.16 -4.51
CA TYR A 164 1.52 -19.51 -3.54
C TYR A 164 2.02 -18.11 -3.24
N PHE A 165 1.15 -17.10 -3.33
CA PHE A 165 1.38 -15.82 -2.68
C PHE A 165 1.10 -15.98 -1.18
N GLU A 166 1.99 -15.49 -0.33
CA GLU A 166 1.76 -15.42 1.13
C GLU A 166 0.99 -14.13 1.45
N GLY A 167 -0.25 -14.28 1.92
CA GLY A 167 -1.15 -13.20 2.35
C GLY A 167 -1.80 -12.38 1.23
N LEU A 168 -2.74 -11.50 1.60
CA LEU A 168 -3.56 -10.67 0.70
C LEU A 168 -2.79 -9.50 0.07
N PRO A 169 -2.78 -9.32 -1.27
CA PRO A 169 -2.17 -8.17 -1.94
C PRO A 169 -2.63 -6.85 -1.32
N ILE A 170 -1.74 -5.86 -1.22
CA ILE A 170 -2.09 -4.56 -0.64
C ILE A 170 -3.21 -3.83 -1.39
N PRO A 171 -3.29 -3.91 -2.74
CA PRO A 171 -4.45 -3.40 -3.48
C PRO A 171 -5.81 -3.99 -3.04
N SER A 172 -5.82 -5.11 -2.30
CA SER A 172 -7.06 -5.65 -1.72
C SER A 172 -7.72 -4.68 -0.73
N SER A 173 -6.98 -3.76 -0.12
CA SER A 173 -7.54 -2.72 0.74
C SER A 173 -8.54 -1.81 0.04
N LEU A 174 -8.54 -1.74 -1.29
CA LEU A 174 -9.55 -1.02 -2.04
C LEU A 174 -10.95 -1.63 -1.92
N VAL A 175 -11.05 -2.90 -1.53
CA VAL A 175 -12.36 -3.48 -1.15
C VAL A 175 -12.91 -2.74 0.07
N LEU A 176 -12.07 -2.42 1.05
CA LEU A 176 -12.46 -1.61 2.22
C LEU A 176 -12.86 -0.20 1.79
N VAL A 177 -12.11 0.42 0.88
CA VAL A 177 -12.48 1.73 0.30
C VAL A 177 -13.83 1.67 -0.41
N GLY A 178 -14.12 0.60 -1.17
CA GLY A 178 -15.42 0.39 -1.80
C GLY A 178 -16.57 0.23 -0.79
N VAL A 179 -16.32 -0.46 0.33
CA VAL A 179 -17.29 -0.55 1.44
C VAL A 179 -17.53 0.83 2.06
N LEU A 180 -16.48 1.61 2.32
CA LEU A 180 -16.61 2.98 2.82
C LEU A 180 -17.37 3.87 1.83
N ALA A 181 -17.12 3.76 0.53
CA ALA A 181 -17.86 4.50 -0.49
C ALA A 181 -19.35 4.13 -0.53
N PHE A 182 -19.67 2.84 -0.35
CA PHE A 182 -21.05 2.40 -0.22
C PHE A 182 -21.71 2.99 1.03
N TRP A 183 -20.99 3.08 2.15
CA TRP A 183 -21.51 3.70 3.38
C TRP A 183 -21.74 5.20 3.23
N THR A 184 -20.80 5.90 2.61
CA THR A 184 -20.98 7.30 2.25
C THR A 184 -22.23 7.50 1.39
N LYS A 185 -22.49 6.61 0.43
CA LYS A 185 -23.71 6.67 -0.40
C LYS A 185 -24.99 6.45 0.41
N MET A 186 -24.97 5.56 1.40
CA MET A 186 -26.12 5.27 2.25
C MET A 186 -26.31 6.29 3.39
N GLY A 187 -25.36 7.21 3.57
CA GLY A 187 -25.35 8.16 4.69
C GLY A 187 -24.96 7.54 6.03
N TRP A 188 -24.31 6.37 6.00
CA TRP A 188 -23.84 5.65 7.19
C TRP A 188 -22.47 6.14 7.65
N ILE A 189 -22.40 7.45 7.87
CA ILE A 189 -21.19 8.17 8.28
C ILE A 189 -21.49 8.92 9.58
N GLU A 190 -20.44 9.20 10.34
CA GLU A 190 -20.55 10.02 11.55
C GLU A 190 -21.07 11.42 11.19
N GLY A 191 -22.15 11.85 11.85
CA GLY A 191 -22.85 13.12 11.57
C GLY A 191 -24.12 12.99 10.71
N GLN A 192 -24.42 11.82 10.16
CA GLN A 192 -25.68 11.54 9.45
C GLN A 192 -26.49 10.44 10.16
N GLN A 193 -26.60 9.24 9.57
CA GLN A 193 -27.34 8.10 10.15
C GLN A 193 -26.51 7.33 11.20
N GLY A 194 -25.21 7.64 11.31
CA GLY A 194 -24.27 6.93 12.17
C GLY A 194 -23.62 5.73 11.48
N ILE A 195 -22.56 5.24 12.11
CA ILE A 195 -21.75 4.14 11.58
C ILE A 195 -22.48 2.82 11.81
N PRO A 196 -22.55 1.92 10.83
CA PRO A 196 -23.27 0.68 10.98
C PRO A 196 -22.60 -0.19 12.05
N LEU A 197 -23.39 -0.98 12.77
CA LEU A 197 -22.96 -1.83 13.90
C LEU A 197 -22.59 -1.08 15.19
N GLY A 198 -22.56 0.26 15.17
CA GLY A 198 -22.35 1.09 16.36
C GLY A 198 -21.02 0.84 17.09
N THR A 199 -20.93 1.36 18.31
CA THR A 199 -19.78 1.16 19.20
C THR A 199 -20.08 0.07 20.23
N ILE A 200 -19.05 -0.73 20.54
CA ILE A 200 -19.03 -1.61 21.71
C ILE A 200 -18.05 -1.05 22.74
N THR A 201 -18.45 -1.02 24.00
CA THR A 201 -17.56 -0.62 25.11
C THR A 201 -16.90 -1.88 25.67
N LEU A 202 -15.59 -2.05 25.44
CA LEU A 202 -14.83 -3.20 25.94
C LEU A 202 -14.47 -3.05 27.42
N TRP A 203 -14.16 -1.83 27.85
CA TRP A 203 -13.91 -1.50 29.25
C TRP A 203 -14.14 0.00 29.52
N GLY A 204 -14.46 0.34 30.76
CA GLY A 204 -14.74 1.72 31.18
C GLY A 204 -16.18 2.15 30.93
N GLU A 205 -16.45 3.45 31.13
CA GLU A 205 -17.75 4.06 30.88
C GLU A 205 -17.98 4.35 29.39
N LYS A 206 -19.24 4.55 28.99
CA LYS A 206 -19.57 5.00 27.63
C LYS A 206 -18.94 6.37 27.36
N GLY A 207 -18.18 6.49 26.28
CA GLY A 207 -17.34 7.63 25.91
C GLY A 207 -15.89 7.56 26.44
N ALA A 208 -15.50 6.52 27.17
CA ALA A 208 -14.13 6.33 27.63
C ALA A 208 -13.21 5.70 26.55
N ARG A 209 -11.92 5.51 26.89
CA ARG A 209 -10.89 4.97 25.99
C ARG A 209 -11.13 3.52 25.50
N GLY A 210 -12.11 2.81 26.06
CA GLY A 210 -12.39 1.41 25.74
C GLY A 210 -13.49 1.20 24.70
N GLU A 211 -13.95 2.24 24.00
CA GLU A 211 -14.91 2.11 22.91
C GLU A 211 -14.22 1.76 21.59
N ILE A 212 -14.83 0.84 20.84
CA ILE A 212 -14.39 0.44 19.50
C ILE A 212 -15.60 0.27 18.60
N HIS A 213 -15.50 0.72 17.35
CA HIS A 213 -16.50 0.35 16.35
C HIS A 213 -16.29 -1.09 15.92
N LEU A 214 -17.38 -1.86 15.84
CA LEU A 214 -17.29 -3.27 15.40
C LEU A 214 -16.64 -3.40 14.01
N VAL A 215 -16.85 -2.37 13.19
CA VAL A 215 -16.25 -2.20 11.87
C VAL A 215 -14.73 -2.18 11.91
N SER A 216 -14.14 -1.53 12.92
CA SER A 216 -12.68 -1.41 13.05
C SER A 216 -12.04 -2.79 13.17
N VAL A 217 -12.74 -3.76 13.76
CA VAL A 217 -12.29 -5.16 13.81
C VAL A 217 -12.08 -5.73 12.41
N ILE A 218 -12.88 -5.33 11.41
CA ILE A 218 -12.68 -5.75 10.01
C ILE A 218 -11.32 -5.28 9.49
N PHE A 219 -10.93 -4.03 9.78
CA PHE A 219 -9.60 -3.52 9.44
C PHE A 219 -8.49 -4.30 10.16
N GLY A 220 -8.69 -4.64 11.43
CA GLY A 220 -7.76 -5.48 12.20
C GLY A 220 -7.62 -6.90 11.63
N CYS A 221 -8.74 -7.53 11.25
CA CYS A 221 -8.74 -8.84 10.58
C CYS A 221 -8.04 -8.76 9.21
N TRP A 222 -8.26 -7.67 8.45
CA TRP A 222 -7.59 -7.44 7.18
C TRP A 222 -6.09 -7.26 7.36
N ALA A 223 -5.67 -6.51 8.38
CA ALA A 223 -4.28 -6.32 8.77
C ALA A 223 -3.61 -7.67 9.11
N ALA A 224 -4.25 -8.48 9.94
CA ALA A 224 -3.79 -9.83 10.25
C ALA A 224 -3.69 -10.70 8.99
N ALA A 225 -4.66 -10.61 8.08
CA ALA A 225 -4.67 -11.35 6.83
C ALA A 225 -3.57 -10.91 5.83
N MET A 226 -3.14 -9.65 5.87
CA MET A 226 -2.00 -9.15 5.09
C MET A 226 -0.66 -9.73 5.56
N VAL A 227 -0.49 -9.96 6.87
CA VAL A 227 0.75 -10.47 7.48
C VAL A 227 0.74 -11.99 7.64
N SER A 228 -0.43 -12.62 7.63
CA SER A 228 -0.58 -14.06 7.85
C SER A 228 0.08 -14.88 6.75
N LYS A 229 1.00 -15.77 7.17
CA LYS A 229 1.64 -16.79 6.31
C LYS A 229 0.69 -17.92 5.91
N THR A 230 -0.47 -18.02 6.56
CA THR A 230 -1.40 -19.14 6.41
C THR A 230 -2.34 -18.98 5.20
N LEU A 231 -2.53 -17.75 4.71
CA LEU A 231 -3.33 -17.48 3.51
C LEU A 231 -2.48 -17.69 2.25
N ARG A 232 -2.61 -18.89 1.66
CA ARG A 232 -2.02 -19.25 0.38
C ARG A 232 -3.00 -18.96 -0.75
N ILE A 233 -2.91 -17.78 -1.38
CA ILE A 233 -3.73 -17.45 -2.55
C ILE A 233 -3.04 -18.01 -3.81
N ARG A 234 -3.76 -18.85 -4.56
CA ARG A 234 -3.27 -19.50 -5.78
C ARG A 234 -3.21 -18.47 -6.91
N LYS A 235 -2.03 -18.32 -7.52
CA LYS A 235 -1.85 -17.47 -8.71
C LYS A 235 -2.58 -18.13 -9.89
N LEU A 236 -3.61 -17.46 -10.42
CA LEU A 236 -4.23 -17.81 -11.71
C LEU A 236 -3.35 -17.34 -12.85
#